data_AF-A0A2D0PSB0-F1
#
_entry.id   AF-A0A2D0PSB0-F1
#
_cell.length_a   1.000
_cell.length_b   1.000
_cell.length_c   1.000
_cell.angle_alpha   90.00
_cell.angle_beta   90.00
_cell.angle_gamma   90.00
#
_symmetry.space_group_name_H-M   'P 1'
#
loop_
_entity.id
_entity.type
_entity.pdbx_description
1 polymer ?
#
loop_
_entity_poly.entity_id
_entity_poly.type
_entity_poly.pdbx_seq_one_letter_code
_entity_poly.pdbx_strand_id
1 'polypeptide(L)'
;MPPKKGGKQNADRTATLGEKSAPDDALSEGSKEFYRAQIRDLEERLEKYQHKCDELEVRQKDFSTDYNNVVREKRDIVLYLKRTLAQKEDEITDILEKLQELQAAKDAEKESFDRQLNALRSEFQETKDRLTAENMVLAGKLASLEDFQMQKDELMGQMESLKEQLELQKQEHQTVIYNLEKKAVLDNYRLKKEMQQHIAAVATEFHKVSDKKMPETTKRAIHENMLVTSQLRQISDRCKELMVENDALNAREKKLKREMEIMEPLLNEMTRKSLANQKVIQQLTEKCKQMHAELEDYTRHKQEHQKLVNNHSMLQKEHDALRQEHESAVDSLNQNQAEAARLTTELQEERTRRGRVETVLQEAAMALKEALREVPKEEDAEVQTLTRRNQMMQKLLAVLDSAAAISKGPAPSHFIPTTEDSHEFITAAGMERKQKSQKGNDTSKAFS
;
A
#
# COMPACT_ATOMS: atom_id res chain seq x y z
N MET A 1 61.19 13.10 22.69
CA MET A 1 61.41 13.83 23.97
C MET A 1 61.74 12.81 25.08
N PRO A 2 62.65 13.17 26.02
CA PRO A 2 63.16 12.34 27.15
C PRO A 2 62.15 12.39 28.35
N PRO A 3 62.38 11.82 29.58
CA PRO A 3 63.68 11.61 30.24
C PRO A 3 63.92 10.42 31.23
N LYS A 4 65.24 10.19 31.47
CA LYS A 4 66.01 9.96 32.74
C LYS A 4 65.46 9.01 33.82
N LYS A 5 66.25 8.21 34.57
CA LYS A 5 67.51 8.51 35.30
C LYS A 5 68.01 7.17 35.94
N GLY A 6 69.29 6.80 35.81
CA GLY A 6 70.28 6.76 36.92
C GLY A 6 70.36 5.41 37.65
N GLY A 7 71.50 4.79 37.99
CA GLY A 7 72.93 5.09 37.81
C GLY A 7 73.80 4.13 38.66
N LYS A 8 75.09 4.00 38.29
CA LYS A 8 76.31 3.71 39.12
C LYS A 8 76.38 2.35 39.88
N GLN A 9 77.52 1.65 40.05
CA GLN A 9 78.94 2.07 40.09
C GLN A 9 79.91 0.86 40.08
N ASN A 10 81.11 1.08 39.50
CA ASN A 10 82.49 0.69 39.93
C ASN A 10 82.90 -0.80 40.07
N ALA A 11 83.96 -1.28 39.37
CA ALA A 11 85.43 -1.07 39.57
C ALA A 11 86.04 -2.36 40.17
N ASP A 12 87.23 -2.90 39.91
CA ASP A 12 88.46 -2.55 39.18
C ASP A 12 89.45 -3.75 39.37
N ARG A 13 90.63 -3.70 38.72
CA ARG A 13 91.92 -4.41 39.02
C ARG A 13 92.18 -5.79 38.38
N THR A 14 93.04 -5.92 37.35
CA THR A 14 94.53 -5.81 37.22
C THR A 14 95.33 -7.02 37.69
N ALA A 15 96.09 -7.65 36.78
CA ALA A 15 97.54 -8.01 36.84
C ALA A 15 97.85 -9.11 35.80
N THR A 16 98.59 -8.91 34.70
CA THR A 16 100.07 -8.90 34.46
C THR A 16 100.90 -10.14 34.86
N LEU A 17 101.84 -10.50 33.93
CA LEU A 17 103.00 -11.41 34.01
C LEU A 17 102.71 -12.88 33.63
N GLY A 18 103.50 -13.62 32.84
CA GLY A 18 104.81 -13.40 32.23
C GLY A 18 105.47 -14.77 31.95
N GLU A 19 106.01 -14.93 30.73
CA GLU A 19 107.12 -15.78 30.28
C GLU A 19 107.26 -17.31 30.56
N LYS A 20 107.48 -18.02 29.42
CA LYS A 20 108.50 -19.04 29.09
C LYS A 20 108.59 -20.35 29.89
N SER A 21 108.47 -21.49 29.16
CA SER A 21 109.61 -22.38 28.79
C SER A 21 109.12 -23.76 28.30
N ALA A 22 109.59 -24.21 27.13
CA ALA A 22 109.86 -25.63 26.85
C ALA A 22 111.38 -25.83 27.06
N PRO A 23 111.89 -27.01 27.50
CA PRO A 23 111.95 -28.20 26.65
C PRO A 23 111.90 -29.59 27.37
N ASP A 24 111.87 -30.63 26.53
CA ASP A 24 112.44 -31.99 26.69
C ASP A 24 111.97 -32.96 27.79
N ASP A 25 111.05 -33.82 27.36
CA ASP A 25 111.25 -35.27 27.17
C ASP A 25 112.23 -36.02 28.09
N ALA A 26 111.77 -36.26 29.32
CA ALA A 26 111.90 -37.58 29.96
C ALA A 26 110.83 -37.69 31.05
N LEU A 27 109.57 -37.47 30.68
CA LEU A 27 108.46 -37.97 31.48
C LEU A 27 108.64 -39.49 31.54
N SER A 28 109.04 -40.02 32.71
CA SER A 28 109.03 -41.46 33.03
C SER A 28 107.73 -42.07 32.49
N GLU A 29 107.78 -43.28 31.93
CA GLU A 29 106.65 -43.91 31.23
C GLU A 29 105.33 -43.80 32.02
N GLY A 30 105.40 -43.91 33.36
CA GLY A 30 104.27 -43.71 34.27
C GLY A 30 103.70 -42.27 34.34
N SER A 31 104.52 -41.23 34.13
CA SER A 31 104.04 -39.84 34.01
C SER A 31 103.43 -39.54 32.64
N LYS A 32 103.94 -40.12 31.54
CA LYS A 32 103.27 -40.09 30.23
C LYS A 32 101.93 -40.82 30.27
N GLU A 33 101.86 -41.95 30.99
CA GLU A 33 100.61 -42.68 31.24
C GLU A 33 99.63 -41.92 32.13
N PHE A 34 100.10 -41.22 33.17
CA PHE A 34 99.29 -40.33 34.00
C PHE A 34 98.66 -39.20 33.18
N TYR A 35 99.45 -38.49 32.35
CA TYR A 35 98.90 -37.45 31.48
C TYR A 35 97.98 -38.02 30.38
N ARG A 36 98.26 -39.21 29.84
CA ARG A 36 97.32 -39.90 28.92
C ARG A 36 96.01 -40.30 29.60
N ALA A 37 96.05 -40.75 30.85
CA ALA A 37 94.86 -41.05 31.64
C ALA A 37 94.08 -39.76 31.96
N GLN A 38 94.77 -38.66 32.26
CA GLN A 38 94.15 -37.35 32.47
C GLN A 38 93.55 -36.79 31.18
N ILE A 39 94.20 -36.95 30.03
CA ILE A 39 93.65 -36.58 28.73
C ILE A 39 92.38 -37.38 28.45
N ARG A 40 92.39 -38.70 28.68
CA ARG A 40 91.17 -39.53 28.54
C ARG A 40 90.04 -39.11 29.47
N ASP A 41 90.33 -38.81 30.73
CA ASP A 41 89.31 -38.30 31.68
C ASP A 41 88.76 -36.94 31.27
N LEU A 42 89.62 -36.05 30.76
CA LEU A 42 89.21 -34.75 30.21
C LEU A 42 88.43 -34.89 28.90
N GLU A 43 88.80 -35.81 28.02
CA GLU A 43 88.09 -36.15 26.79
C GLU A 43 86.70 -36.73 27.12
N GLU A 44 86.61 -37.68 28.04
CA GLU A 44 85.33 -38.25 28.50
C GLU A 44 84.44 -37.18 29.14
N ARG A 45 85.02 -36.24 29.90
CA ARG A 45 84.29 -35.11 30.48
C ARG A 45 83.84 -34.12 29.41
N LEU A 46 84.64 -33.91 28.37
CA LEU A 46 84.31 -33.05 27.24
C LEU A 46 83.18 -33.66 26.40
N GLU A 47 83.20 -34.97 26.14
CA GLU A 47 82.10 -35.72 25.51
C GLU A 47 80.82 -35.64 26.33
N LYS A 48 80.89 -35.79 27.66
CA LYS A 48 79.73 -35.59 28.56
C LYS A 48 79.17 -34.18 28.45
N TYR A 49 80.03 -33.16 28.37
CA TYR A 49 79.57 -31.78 28.19
C TYR A 49 79.00 -31.53 26.79
N GLN A 50 79.57 -32.11 25.73
CA GLN A 50 79.03 -32.06 24.37
C GLN A 50 77.64 -32.71 24.31
N HIS A 51 77.51 -33.94 24.81
CA HIS A 51 76.20 -34.59 24.91
C HIS A 51 75.20 -33.76 25.73
N LYS A 52 75.65 -33.10 26.81
CA LYS A 52 74.76 -32.23 27.58
C LYS A 52 74.35 -30.98 26.81
N CYS A 53 75.27 -30.39 26.04
CA CYS A 53 74.97 -29.27 25.15
C CYS A 53 73.98 -29.68 24.05
N ASP A 54 74.21 -30.80 23.36
CA ASP A 54 73.31 -31.34 22.34
C ASP A 54 71.91 -31.61 22.91
N GLU A 55 71.85 -32.23 24.10
CA GLU A 55 70.59 -32.48 24.80
C GLU A 55 69.86 -31.18 25.17
N LEU A 56 70.59 -30.14 25.59
CA LEU A 56 70.01 -28.83 25.88
C LEU A 56 69.55 -28.11 24.60
N GLU A 57 70.27 -28.23 23.48
CA GLU A 57 69.87 -27.67 22.20
C GLU A 57 68.59 -28.31 21.65
N VAL A 58 68.47 -29.64 21.77
CA VAL A 58 67.24 -30.36 21.39
C VAL A 58 66.08 -29.90 22.27
N ARG A 59 66.26 -29.86 23.60
CA ARG A 59 65.23 -29.36 24.52
C ARG A 59 64.83 -27.91 24.22
N GLN A 60 65.79 -27.04 23.89
CA GLN A 60 65.50 -25.65 23.53
C GLN A 60 64.66 -25.58 22.25
N LYS A 61 64.97 -26.40 21.24
CA LYS A 61 64.18 -26.48 20.00
C LYS A 61 62.77 -26.99 20.29
N ASP A 62 62.62 -28.05 21.09
CA ASP A 62 61.33 -28.60 21.49
C ASP A 62 60.47 -27.56 22.23
N PHE A 63 61.06 -26.86 23.22
CA PHE A 63 60.35 -25.77 23.91
C PHE A 63 60.00 -24.62 22.97
N SER A 64 60.85 -24.30 21.99
CA SER A 64 60.53 -23.27 21.00
C SER A 64 59.38 -23.70 20.09
N THR A 65 59.31 -24.96 19.69
CA THR A 65 58.21 -25.48 18.88
C THR A 65 56.90 -25.50 19.67
N ASP A 66 56.94 -25.97 20.91
CA ASP A 66 55.76 -26.00 21.79
C ASP A 66 55.24 -24.60 22.08
N TYR A 67 56.15 -23.66 22.38
CA TYR A 67 55.80 -22.25 22.57
C TYR A 67 55.13 -21.66 21.31
N ASN A 68 55.69 -21.91 20.13
CA ASN A 68 55.11 -21.42 18.88
C ASN A 68 53.73 -22.05 18.59
N ASN A 69 53.54 -23.33 18.90
CA ASN A 69 52.25 -24.01 18.77
C ASN A 69 51.19 -23.38 19.68
N VAL A 70 51.51 -23.19 20.97
CA VAL A 70 50.60 -22.53 21.93
C VAL A 70 50.27 -21.10 21.51
N VAL A 71 51.24 -20.35 20.96
CA VAL A 71 51.00 -18.99 20.45
C VAL A 71 50.06 -19.01 19.24
N ARG A 72 50.20 -19.98 18.32
CA ARG A 72 49.29 -20.15 17.18
C ARG A 72 47.89 -20.53 17.64
N GLU A 73 47.75 -21.52 18.50
CA GLU A 73 46.47 -21.95 19.06
C GLU A 73 45.76 -20.79 19.79
N LYS A 74 46.48 -20.05 20.63
CA LYS A 74 45.94 -18.86 21.29
C LYS A 74 45.47 -17.82 20.27
N ARG A 75 46.24 -17.59 19.20
CA ARG A 75 45.86 -16.66 18.14
C ARG A 75 44.58 -17.11 17.45
N ASP A 76 44.47 -18.40 17.12
CA ASP A 76 43.31 -18.96 16.44
C ASP A 76 42.06 -18.91 17.33
N ILE A 77 42.19 -19.24 18.62
CA ILE A 77 41.12 -19.09 19.62
C ILE A 77 40.67 -17.63 19.71
N VAL A 78 41.61 -16.67 19.79
CA VAL A 78 41.28 -15.23 19.86
C VAL A 78 40.59 -14.78 18.58
N LEU A 79 41.02 -15.23 17.40
CA LEU A 79 40.37 -14.90 16.14
C LEU A 79 38.95 -15.47 16.05
N TYR A 80 38.77 -16.72 16.49
CA TYR A 80 37.45 -17.33 16.58
C TYR A 80 36.53 -16.55 17.50
N LEU A 81 36.98 -16.27 18.74
CA LEU A 81 36.18 -15.49 19.72
C LEU A 81 35.85 -14.09 19.20
N LYS A 82 36.79 -13.40 18.54
CA LYS A 82 36.53 -12.09 17.92
C LYS A 82 35.49 -12.17 16.82
N ARG A 83 35.57 -13.20 15.96
CA ARG A 83 34.59 -13.40 14.88
C ARG A 83 33.22 -13.71 15.44
N THR A 84 33.13 -14.60 16.43
CA THR A 84 31.86 -14.94 17.08
C THR A 84 31.28 -13.75 17.83
N LEU A 85 32.12 -12.94 18.50
CA LEU A 85 31.68 -11.71 19.16
C LEU A 85 31.10 -10.72 18.14
N ALA A 86 31.80 -10.45 17.04
CA ALA A 86 31.32 -9.56 15.98
C ALA A 86 29.99 -10.06 15.38
N GLN A 87 29.87 -11.37 15.11
CA GLN A 87 28.61 -11.96 14.64
C GLN A 87 27.46 -11.76 15.64
N LYS A 88 27.74 -11.86 16.94
CA LYS A 88 26.72 -11.62 17.98
C LYS A 88 26.37 -10.14 18.12
N GLU A 89 27.33 -9.24 17.92
CA GLU A 89 27.09 -7.80 17.86
C GLU A 89 26.19 -7.44 16.67
N ASP A 90 26.47 -7.99 15.48
CA ASP A 90 25.65 -7.82 14.27
C ASP A 90 24.22 -8.39 14.46
N GLU A 91 24.09 -9.59 15.05
CA GLU A 91 22.79 -10.17 15.39
C GLU A 91 22.00 -9.29 16.38
N ILE A 92 22.69 -8.68 17.36
CA ILE A 92 22.07 -7.76 18.32
C ILE A 92 21.59 -6.49 17.61
N THR A 93 22.39 -5.91 16.72
CA THR A 93 21.98 -4.72 15.96
C THR A 93 20.78 -5.01 15.07
N ASP A 94 20.78 -6.13 14.35
CA ASP A 94 19.65 -6.53 13.50
C ASP A 94 18.35 -6.71 14.31
N ILE A 95 18.44 -7.30 15.50
CA ILE A 95 17.27 -7.48 16.38
C ILE A 95 16.81 -6.15 16.95
N LEU A 96 17.72 -5.24 17.31
CA LEU A 96 17.39 -3.91 17.80
C LEU A 96 16.70 -3.06 16.72
N GLU A 97 17.18 -3.11 15.49
CA GLU A 97 16.55 -2.42 14.34
C GLU A 97 15.13 -2.94 14.10
N LYS A 98 14.96 -4.27 14.04
CA LYS A 98 13.62 -4.89 13.91
C LYS A 98 12.69 -4.52 15.05
N LEU A 99 13.20 -4.45 16.28
CA LEU A 99 12.43 -4.05 17.45
C LEU A 99 12.00 -2.58 17.35
N GLN A 100 12.89 -1.70 16.87
CA GLN A 100 12.60 -0.29 16.67
C GLN A 100 11.56 -0.08 15.55
N GLU A 101 11.68 -0.80 14.43
CA GLU A 101 10.70 -0.79 13.35
C GLU A 101 9.32 -1.26 13.83
N LEU A 102 9.28 -2.37 14.58
CA LEU A 102 8.03 -2.89 15.13
C LEU A 102 7.40 -1.90 16.13
N GLN A 103 8.22 -1.25 16.95
CA GLN A 103 7.75 -0.24 17.90
C GLN A 103 7.21 0.99 17.16
N ALA A 104 7.88 1.45 16.11
CA ALA A 104 7.41 2.56 15.28
C ALA A 104 6.10 2.21 14.55
N ALA A 105 5.98 1.00 14.00
CA ALA A 105 4.76 0.52 13.36
C ALA A 105 3.59 0.47 14.35
N LYS A 106 3.83 -0.06 15.56
CA LYS A 106 2.84 -0.08 16.64
C LYS A 106 2.38 1.32 17.04
N ASP A 107 3.30 2.26 17.17
CA ASP A 107 2.94 3.63 17.57
C ASP A 107 2.21 4.37 16.43
N ALA A 108 2.58 4.14 15.17
CA ALA A 108 1.83 4.64 14.01
C ALA A 108 0.40 4.07 13.94
N GLU A 109 0.21 2.78 14.24
CA GLU A 109 -1.11 2.14 14.31
C GLU A 109 -1.97 2.73 15.44
N LYS A 110 -1.39 2.91 16.63
CA LYS A 110 -2.08 3.60 17.74
C LYS A 110 -2.51 5.00 17.36
N GLU A 111 -1.62 5.80 16.77
CA GLU A 111 -1.97 7.15 16.32
C GLU A 111 -3.09 7.15 15.28
N SER A 112 -3.11 6.16 14.38
CA SER A 112 -4.19 5.97 13.42
C SER A 112 -5.52 5.69 14.12
N PHE A 113 -5.53 4.77 15.09
CA PHE A 113 -6.73 4.48 15.89
C PHE A 113 -7.19 5.68 16.73
N ASP A 114 -6.27 6.40 17.35
CA ASP A 114 -6.59 7.60 18.13
C ASP A 114 -7.19 8.70 17.23
N ARG A 115 -6.66 8.90 16.01
CA ARG A 115 -7.26 9.81 15.02
C ARG A 115 -8.67 9.38 14.64
N GLN A 116 -8.89 8.09 14.37
CA GLN A 116 -10.22 7.56 14.02
C GLN A 116 -11.22 7.71 15.18
N LEU A 117 -10.80 7.39 16.40
CA LEU A 117 -11.64 7.56 17.60
C LEU A 117 -11.98 9.04 17.85
N ASN A 118 -11.04 9.95 17.67
CA ASN A 118 -11.28 11.38 17.83
C ASN A 118 -12.18 11.94 16.73
N ALA A 119 -11.99 11.51 15.48
CA ALA A 119 -12.88 11.89 14.37
C ALA A 119 -14.32 11.42 14.65
N LEU A 120 -14.49 10.15 15.02
CA LEU A 120 -15.81 9.60 15.33
C LEU A 120 -16.46 10.30 16.53
N ARG A 121 -15.69 10.63 17.58
CA ARG A 121 -16.17 11.43 18.71
C ARG A 121 -16.62 12.83 18.29
N SER A 122 -15.88 13.49 17.41
CA SER A 122 -16.26 14.80 16.87
C SER A 122 -17.56 14.71 16.07
N GLU A 123 -17.68 13.73 15.17
CA GLU A 123 -18.89 13.50 14.37
C GLU A 123 -20.12 13.22 15.24
N PHE A 124 -19.97 12.41 16.29
CA PHE A 124 -21.05 12.16 17.25
C PHE A 124 -21.44 13.43 18.01
N GLN A 125 -20.47 14.23 18.43
CA GLN A 125 -20.72 15.47 19.14
C GLN A 125 -21.41 16.50 18.24
N GLU A 126 -20.96 16.67 16.99
CA GLU A 126 -21.62 17.52 15.99
C GLU A 126 -23.04 17.07 15.68
N THR A 127 -23.26 15.76 15.53
CA THR A 127 -24.60 15.19 15.30
C THR A 127 -25.53 15.45 16.49
N LYS A 128 -25.01 15.28 17.71
CA LYS A 128 -25.74 15.58 18.94
C LYS A 128 -26.11 17.06 19.01
N ASP A 129 -25.17 17.95 18.70
CA ASP A 129 -25.39 19.40 18.76
C ASP A 129 -26.39 19.84 17.69
N ARG A 130 -26.32 19.26 16.48
CA ARG A 130 -27.31 19.47 15.40
C ARG A 130 -28.72 19.04 15.83
N LEU A 131 -28.87 17.82 16.35
CA LEU A 131 -30.17 17.33 16.83
C LEU A 131 -30.70 18.15 18.03
N THR A 132 -29.81 18.63 18.88
CA THR A 132 -30.17 19.51 20.00
C THR A 132 -30.68 20.85 19.50
N ALA A 133 -30.01 21.46 18.52
CA ALA A 133 -30.45 22.69 17.88
C ALA A 133 -31.81 22.52 17.16
N GLU A 134 -32.00 21.41 16.43
CA GLU A 134 -33.27 21.08 15.80
C GLU A 134 -34.39 20.93 16.83
N ASN A 135 -34.14 20.24 17.95
CA ASN A 135 -35.10 20.13 19.05
C ASN A 135 -35.44 21.49 19.68
N MET A 136 -34.46 22.39 19.86
CA MET A 136 -34.72 23.75 20.35
C MET A 136 -35.61 24.54 19.38
N VAL A 137 -35.36 24.44 18.07
CA VAL A 137 -36.20 25.09 17.06
C VAL A 137 -37.62 24.52 17.05
N LEU A 138 -37.77 23.19 17.16
CA LEU A 138 -39.08 22.54 17.25
C LEU A 138 -39.82 22.94 18.52
N ALA A 139 -39.14 23.02 19.67
CA ALA A 139 -39.72 23.52 20.91
C ALA A 139 -40.21 24.97 20.76
N GLY A 140 -39.43 25.84 20.10
CA GLY A 140 -39.84 27.20 19.79
C GLY A 140 -41.08 27.28 18.89
N LYS A 141 -41.13 26.45 17.84
CA LYS A 141 -42.32 26.36 16.96
C LYS A 141 -43.55 25.86 17.72
N LEU A 142 -43.38 24.91 18.63
CA LEU A 142 -44.45 24.37 19.44
C LEU A 142 -45.02 25.44 20.38
N ALA A 143 -44.16 26.21 21.05
CA ALA A 143 -44.59 27.34 21.87
C ALA A 143 -45.37 28.39 21.04
N SER A 144 -44.90 28.74 19.84
CA SER A 144 -45.63 29.66 18.95
C SER A 144 -46.99 29.11 18.50
N LEU A 145 -47.12 27.79 18.36
CA LEU A 145 -48.37 27.13 18.01
C LEU A 145 -49.36 27.14 19.19
N GLU A 146 -48.86 26.90 20.41
CA GLU A 146 -49.64 27.01 21.64
C GLU A 146 -50.16 28.44 21.85
N ASP A 147 -49.32 29.45 21.63
CA ASP A 147 -49.72 30.86 21.68
C ASP A 147 -50.82 31.18 20.65
N PHE A 148 -50.66 30.69 19.41
CA PHE A 148 -51.67 30.85 18.37
C PHE A 148 -52.99 30.16 18.73
N GLN A 149 -52.93 28.97 19.32
CA GLN A 149 -54.12 28.25 19.79
C GLN A 149 -54.83 29.03 20.89
N MET A 150 -54.09 29.56 21.86
CA MET A 150 -54.64 30.39 22.93
C MET A 150 -55.33 31.64 22.38
N GLN A 151 -54.68 32.36 21.44
CA GLN A 151 -55.27 33.55 20.79
C GLN A 151 -56.53 33.22 19.99
N LYS A 152 -56.53 32.08 19.28
CA LYS A 152 -57.71 31.61 18.56
C LYS A 152 -58.86 31.34 19.52
N ASP A 153 -58.62 30.62 20.61
CA ASP A 153 -59.66 30.27 21.57
C ASP A 153 -60.21 31.53 22.28
N GLU A 154 -59.35 32.51 22.59
CA GLU A 154 -59.77 33.81 23.10
C GLU A 154 -60.65 34.57 22.09
N LEU A 155 -60.24 34.65 20.83
CA LEU A 155 -61.02 35.34 19.78
C LEU A 155 -62.37 34.64 19.52
N MET A 156 -62.38 33.31 19.56
CA MET A 156 -63.61 32.52 19.44
C MET A 156 -64.57 32.82 20.61
N GLY A 157 -64.06 32.87 21.84
CA GLY A 157 -64.85 33.26 23.01
C GLY A 157 -65.41 34.68 22.91
N GLN A 158 -64.61 35.64 22.43
CA GLN A 158 -65.07 37.02 22.18
C GLN A 158 -66.16 37.07 21.10
N MET A 159 -66.01 36.30 20.00
CA MET A 159 -67.03 36.21 18.95
C MET A 159 -68.33 35.60 19.47
N GLU A 160 -68.26 34.57 20.31
CA GLU A 160 -69.44 33.96 20.93
C GLU A 160 -70.16 34.95 21.84
N SER A 161 -69.43 35.66 22.70
CA SER A 161 -70.00 36.71 23.56
C SER A 161 -70.65 37.85 22.76
N LEU A 162 -70.00 38.32 21.69
CA LEU A 162 -70.57 39.36 20.83
C LEU A 162 -71.83 38.88 20.08
N LYS A 163 -71.88 37.62 19.65
CA LYS A 163 -73.09 37.03 19.04
C LYS A 163 -74.23 36.96 20.05
N GLU A 164 -73.95 36.55 21.28
CA GLU A 164 -74.95 36.51 22.35
C GLU A 164 -75.49 37.90 22.67
N GLN A 165 -74.62 38.91 22.80
CA GLN A 165 -75.02 40.31 22.99
C GLN A 165 -75.87 40.84 21.82
N LEU A 166 -75.48 40.54 20.58
CA LEU A 166 -76.22 40.96 19.40
C LEU A 166 -77.62 40.32 19.36
N GLU A 167 -77.72 39.04 19.74
CA GLU A 167 -79.00 38.34 19.77
C GLU A 167 -79.92 38.89 20.87
N LEU A 168 -79.38 39.15 22.05
CA LEU A 168 -80.10 39.84 23.13
C LEU A 168 -80.61 41.21 22.66
N GLN A 169 -79.75 42.01 22.03
CA GLN A 169 -80.11 43.34 21.53
C GLN A 169 -81.20 43.27 20.44
N LYS A 170 -81.15 42.27 19.54
CA LYS A 170 -82.21 42.03 18.56
C LYS A 170 -83.55 41.71 19.23
N GLN A 171 -83.53 40.84 20.24
CA GLN A 171 -84.75 40.47 20.99
C GLN A 171 -85.34 41.69 21.72
N GLU A 172 -84.49 42.51 22.34
CA GLU A 172 -84.89 43.77 22.96
C GLU A 172 -85.51 44.74 21.94
N HIS A 173 -84.82 45.00 20.82
CA HIS A 173 -85.34 45.87 19.76
C HIS A 173 -86.64 45.37 19.16
N GLN A 174 -86.77 44.06 18.96
CA GLN A 174 -87.99 43.45 18.44
C GLN A 174 -89.16 43.62 19.42
N THR A 175 -88.89 43.51 20.71
CA THR A 175 -89.86 43.80 21.77
C THR A 175 -90.27 45.28 21.78
N VAL A 176 -89.31 46.19 21.60
CA VAL A 176 -89.57 47.64 21.51
C VAL A 176 -90.40 47.98 20.27
N ILE A 177 -90.05 47.45 19.09
CA ILE A 177 -90.81 47.63 17.85
C ILE A 177 -92.23 47.13 18.03
N TYR A 178 -92.42 45.92 18.55
CA TYR A 178 -93.75 45.36 18.83
C TYR A 178 -94.58 46.29 19.73
N ASN A 179 -93.99 46.82 20.79
CA ASN A 179 -94.67 47.76 21.70
C ASN A 179 -95.01 49.10 21.02
N LEU A 180 -94.11 49.63 20.18
CA LEU A 180 -94.34 50.86 19.42
C LEU A 180 -95.41 50.68 18.35
N GLU A 181 -95.39 49.56 17.60
CA GLU A 181 -96.43 49.21 16.63
C GLU A 181 -97.79 49.07 17.30
N LYS A 182 -97.86 48.34 18.43
CA LYS A 182 -99.07 48.22 19.23
C LYS A 182 -99.60 49.60 19.66
N LYS A 183 -98.72 50.48 20.15
CA LYS A 183 -99.09 51.85 20.54
C LYS A 183 -99.56 52.67 19.34
N ALA A 184 -98.85 52.63 18.22
CA ALA A 184 -99.20 53.36 17.00
C ALA A 184 -100.54 52.90 16.42
N VAL A 185 -100.85 51.60 16.45
CA VAL A 185 -102.14 51.06 16.02
C VAL A 185 -103.27 51.60 16.91
N LEU A 186 -103.09 51.60 18.23
CA LEU A 186 -104.07 52.14 19.18
C LEU A 186 -104.27 53.66 18.98
N ASP A 187 -103.19 54.41 18.82
CA ASP A 187 -103.24 55.86 18.60
C ASP A 187 -103.85 56.20 17.23
N ASN A 188 -103.53 55.44 16.17
CA ASN A 188 -104.13 55.61 14.84
C ASN A 188 -105.63 55.29 14.87
N TYR A 189 -106.04 54.25 15.60
CA TYR A 189 -107.45 53.94 15.80
C TYR A 189 -108.16 55.07 16.54
N ARG A 190 -107.55 55.62 17.60
CA ARG A 190 -108.09 56.78 18.33
C ARG A 190 -108.22 58.00 17.42
N LEU A 191 -107.18 58.33 16.66
CA LEU A 191 -107.17 59.48 15.75
C LEU A 191 -108.16 59.29 14.59
N LYS A 192 -108.30 58.09 14.04
CA LYS A 192 -109.33 57.80 13.02
C LYS A 192 -110.73 58.01 13.58
N LYS A 193 -110.99 57.62 14.82
CA LYS A 193 -112.27 57.88 15.48
C LYS A 193 -112.54 59.37 15.64
N GLU A 194 -111.54 60.14 16.10
CA GLU A 194 -111.62 61.61 16.22
C GLU A 194 -111.79 62.28 14.84
N MET A 195 -111.03 61.85 13.83
CA MET A 195 -111.13 62.35 12.46
C MET A 195 -112.48 62.01 11.83
N GLN A 196 -113.02 60.81 12.02
CA GLN A 196 -114.36 60.45 11.54
C GLN A 196 -115.42 61.36 12.17
N GLN A 197 -115.29 61.67 13.46
CA GLN A 197 -116.17 62.63 14.13
C GLN A 197 -116.01 64.04 13.54
N HIS A 198 -114.78 64.49 13.29
CA HIS A 198 -114.51 65.80 12.72
C HIS A 198 -114.90 65.89 11.23
N ILE A 199 -114.73 64.83 10.44
CA ILE A 199 -115.21 64.75 9.05
C ILE A 199 -116.73 64.70 9.04
N ALA A 200 -117.39 64.02 9.97
CA ALA A 200 -118.85 64.12 10.07
C ALA A 200 -119.29 65.57 10.38
N ALA A 201 -118.56 66.28 11.24
CA ALA A 201 -118.80 67.69 11.52
C ALA A 201 -118.50 68.60 10.30
N VAL A 202 -117.37 68.40 9.62
CA VAL A 202 -116.97 69.22 8.47
C VAL A 202 -117.78 68.85 7.23
N ALA A 203 -118.17 67.60 7.02
CA ALA A 203 -119.08 67.23 5.94
C ALA A 203 -120.47 67.83 6.16
N THR A 204 -120.95 67.91 7.41
CA THR A 204 -122.18 68.66 7.71
C THR A 204 -122.02 70.16 7.50
N GLU A 205 -120.84 70.74 7.72
CA GLU A 205 -120.53 72.13 7.35
C GLU A 205 -120.27 72.35 5.85
N PHE A 206 -119.66 71.40 5.16
CA PHE A 206 -119.32 71.46 3.74
C PHE A 206 -120.55 71.21 2.88
N HIS A 207 -121.48 70.35 3.29
CA HIS A 207 -122.81 70.30 2.68
C HIS A 207 -123.53 71.65 2.82
N LYS A 208 -123.40 72.34 3.98
CA LYS A 208 -123.96 73.70 4.16
C LYS A 208 -123.30 74.78 3.28
N VAL A 209 -122.02 74.63 2.94
CA VAL A 209 -121.24 75.63 2.17
C VAL A 209 -121.19 75.31 0.67
N SER A 210 -121.09 74.04 0.27
CA SER A 210 -120.98 73.58 -1.12
C SER A 210 -122.30 73.63 -1.90
N ASP A 211 -123.45 73.69 -1.22
CA ASP A 211 -124.74 74.01 -1.86
C ASP A 211 -124.73 75.42 -2.49
N LYS A 212 -123.73 76.25 -2.17
CA LYS A 212 -123.44 77.52 -2.86
C LYS A 212 -122.23 77.40 -3.80
N LYS A 213 -122.50 76.89 -5.01
CA LYS A 213 -121.81 77.13 -6.30
C LYS A 213 -120.28 77.25 -6.27
N MET A 214 -119.60 76.13 -6.53
CA MET A 214 -118.16 76.11 -6.84
C MET A 214 -117.90 76.58 -8.30
N PRO A 215 -117.14 77.67 -8.54
CA PRO A 215 -116.88 78.19 -9.89
C PRO A 215 -116.03 77.24 -10.76
N GLU A 216 -116.33 77.15 -12.05
CA GLU A 216 -115.61 76.27 -13.00
C GLU A 216 -114.11 76.58 -13.11
N THR A 217 -113.69 77.83 -12.91
CA THR A 217 -112.28 78.25 -12.96
C THR A 217 -111.44 77.48 -11.93
N THR A 218 -112.00 77.22 -10.75
CA THR A 218 -111.34 76.46 -9.69
C THR A 218 -111.22 74.97 -10.06
N LYS A 219 -112.21 74.40 -10.74
CA LYS A 219 -112.14 73.02 -11.25
C LYS A 219 -111.05 72.85 -12.30
N ARG A 220 -110.91 73.82 -13.22
CA ARG A 220 -109.88 73.79 -14.27
C ARG A 220 -108.46 73.91 -13.71
N ALA A 221 -108.23 74.83 -12.76
CA ALA A 221 -106.96 74.99 -12.08
C ALA A 221 -106.55 73.74 -11.26
N ILE A 222 -107.52 73.04 -10.68
CA ILE A 222 -107.28 71.74 -10.01
C ILE A 222 -106.83 70.69 -11.04
N HIS A 223 -107.47 70.65 -12.21
CA HIS A 223 -107.13 69.68 -13.25
C HIS A 223 -105.75 69.92 -13.88
N GLU A 224 -105.40 71.18 -14.14
CA GLU A 224 -104.06 71.56 -14.61
C GLU A 224 -102.98 71.27 -13.55
N ASN A 225 -103.23 71.55 -12.27
CA ASN A 225 -102.32 71.15 -11.20
C ASN A 225 -102.16 69.62 -11.11
N MET A 226 -103.24 68.85 -11.32
CA MET A 226 -103.13 67.38 -11.36
C MET A 226 -102.24 66.91 -12.51
N LEU A 227 -102.36 67.50 -13.70
CA LEU A 227 -101.53 67.17 -14.86
C LEU A 227 -100.06 67.51 -14.62
N VAL A 228 -99.77 68.70 -14.11
CA VAL A 228 -98.39 69.14 -13.78
C VAL A 228 -97.78 68.26 -12.69
N THR A 229 -98.56 67.92 -11.66
CA THR A 229 -98.12 67.01 -10.59
C THR A 229 -97.82 65.60 -11.13
N SER A 230 -98.62 65.12 -12.08
CA SER A 230 -98.39 63.83 -12.75
C SER A 230 -97.07 63.82 -13.55
N GLN A 231 -96.79 64.91 -14.29
CA GLN A 231 -95.54 65.06 -15.04
C GLN A 231 -94.31 65.17 -14.12
N LEU A 232 -94.40 65.94 -13.04
CA LEU A 232 -93.36 66.04 -12.01
C LEU A 232 -93.06 64.68 -11.37
N ARG A 233 -94.10 63.86 -11.14
CA ARG A 233 -93.94 62.50 -10.63
C ARG A 233 -93.15 61.63 -11.61
N GLN A 234 -93.49 61.64 -12.91
CA GLN A 234 -92.76 60.90 -13.93
C GLN A 234 -91.28 61.30 -14.00
N ILE A 235 -90.97 62.60 -13.96
CA ILE A 235 -89.57 63.07 -13.97
C ILE A 235 -88.83 62.65 -12.70
N SER A 236 -89.49 62.72 -11.55
CA SER A 236 -88.91 62.27 -10.28
C SER A 236 -88.61 60.76 -10.29
N ASP A 237 -89.51 59.96 -10.84
CA ASP A 237 -89.32 58.51 -10.93
C ASP A 237 -88.17 58.17 -11.90
N ARG A 238 -88.06 58.87 -13.04
CA ARG A 238 -86.92 58.75 -13.96
C ARG A 238 -85.58 59.13 -13.30
N CYS A 239 -85.56 60.19 -12.49
CA CYS A 239 -84.36 60.57 -11.74
C CYS A 239 -83.95 59.51 -10.73
N LYS A 240 -84.91 58.89 -10.03
CA LYS A 240 -84.63 57.78 -9.11
C LYS A 240 -84.04 56.56 -9.83
N GLU A 241 -84.60 56.19 -10.98
CA GLU A 241 -84.07 55.09 -11.82
C GLU A 241 -82.60 55.32 -12.18
N LEU A 242 -82.27 56.52 -12.69
CA LEU A 242 -80.89 56.88 -13.04
C LEU A 242 -79.95 56.89 -11.83
N MET A 243 -80.44 57.32 -10.66
CA MET A 243 -79.64 57.32 -9.43
C MET A 243 -79.32 55.90 -8.98
N VAL A 244 -80.30 54.98 -9.03
CA VAL A 244 -80.09 53.55 -8.74
C VAL A 244 -79.12 52.92 -9.72
N GLU A 245 -79.20 53.25 -11.02
CA GLU A 245 -78.26 52.76 -12.02
C GLU A 245 -76.84 53.28 -11.76
N ASN A 246 -76.69 54.56 -11.42
CA ASN A 246 -75.39 55.15 -11.09
C ASN A 246 -74.77 54.49 -9.84
N ASP A 247 -75.56 54.27 -8.79
CA ASP A 247 -75.13 53.57 -7.58
C ASP A 247 -74.70 52.13 -7.88
N ALA A 248 -75.44 51.43 -8.74
CA ALA A 248 -75.08 50.08 -9.18
C ALA A 248 -73.78 50.04 -10.00
N LEU A 249 -73.56 51.03 -10.88
CA LEU A 249 -72.31 51.18 -11.64
C LEU A 249 -71.12 51.48 -10.72
N ASN A 250 -71.28 52.42 -9.78
CA ASN A 250 -70.26 52.73 -8.78
C ASN A 250 -69.92 51.52 -7.90
N ALA A 251 -70.92 50.71 -7.54
CA ALA A 251 -70.69 49.48 -6.79
C ALA A 251 -69.89 48.45 -7.59
N ARG A 252 -70.20 48.28 -8.89
CA ARG A 252 -69.41 47.42 -9.79
C ARG A 252 -67.99 47.92 -9.97
N GLU A 253 -67.79 49.21 -10.17
CA GLU A 253 -66.46 49.81 -10.30
C GLU A 253 -65.62 49.57 -9.04
N LYS A 254 -66.18 49.80 -7.84
CA LYS A 254 -65.52 49.52 -6.57
C LYS A 254 -65.16 48.04 -6.43
N LYS A 255 -66.03 47.13 -6.88
CA LYS A 255 -65.76 45.69 -6.87
C LYS A 255 -64.59 45.33 -7.80
N LEU A 256 -64.61 45.81 -9.04
CA LEU A 256 -63.54 45.58 -10.01
C LEU A 256 -62.19 46.17 -9.54
N LYS A 257 -62.20 47.34 -8.92
CA LYS A 257 -60.99 47.94 -8.32
C LYS A 257 -60.40 47.04 -7.24
N ARG A 258 -61.21 46.51 -6.33
CA ARG A 258 -60.74 45.55 -5.31
C ARG A 258 -60.22 44.25 -5.91
N GLU A 259 -60.89 43.71 -6.93
CA GLU A 259 -60.41 42.52 -7.63
C GLU A 259 -59.04 42.77 -8.29
N MET A 260 -58.85 43.94 -8.91
CA MET A 260 -57.57 44.33 -9.49
C MET A 260 -56.48 44.51 -8.43
N GLU A 261 -56.78 45.18 -7.31
CA GLU A 261 -55.87 45.36 -6.17
C GLU A 261 -55.40 44.03 -5.56
N ILE A 262 -56.19 42.96 -5.66
CA ILE A 262 -55.83 41.61 -5.18
C ILE A 262 -55.07 40.82 -6.26
N MET A 263 -55.51 40.90 -7.51
CA MET A 263 -54.93 40.10 -8.60
C MET A 263 -53.52 40.56 -8.99
N GLU A 264 -53.25 41.86 -8.97
CA GLU A 264 -51.94 42.43 -9.32
C GLU A 264 -50.79 41.95 -8.41
N PRO A 265 -50.88 42.02 -7.05
CA PRO A 265 -49.83 41.49 -6.18
C PRO A 265 -49.71 39.96 -6.30
N LEU A 266 -50.81 39.23 -6.48
CA LEU A 266 -50.79 37.78 -6.67
C LEU A 266 -50.02 37.38 -7.94
N LEU A 267 -50.26 38.09 -9.05
CA LEU A 267 -49.53 37.88 -10.30
C LEU A 267 -48.05 38.22 -10.12
N ASN A 268 -47.72 39.33 -9.45
CA ASN A 268 -46.34 39.72 -9.17
C ASN A 268 -45.62 38.68 -8.29
N GLU A 269 -46.28 38.13 -7.28
CA GLU A 269 -45.73 37.08 -6.42
C GLU A 269 -45.53 35.77 -7.20
N MET A 270 -46.51 35.37 -8.02
CA MET A 270 -46.40 34.19 -8.87
C MET A 270 -45.25 34.33 -9.88
N THR A 271 -45.09 35.51 -10.48
CA THR A 271 -43.99 35.81 -11.41
C THR A 271 -42.64 35.76 -10.70
N ARG A 272 -42.53 36.31 -9.49
CA ARG A 272 -41.31 36.22 -8.67
C ARG A 272 -40.96 34.78 -8.31
N LYS A 273 -41.95 33.99 -7.89
CA LYS A 273 -41.78 32.55 -7.58
C LYS A 273 -41.35 31.77 -8.83
N SER A 274 -41.97 32.03 -9.98
CA SER A 274 -41.60 31.43 -11.26
C SER A 274 -40.15 31.74 -11.64
N LEU A 275 -39.74 33.01 -11.54
CA LEU A 275 -38.37 33.44 -11.81
C LEU A 275 -37.35 32.80 -10.84
N ALA A 276 -37.68 32.71 -9.55
CA ALA A 276 -36.84 32.06 -8.56
C ALA A 276 -36.68 30.56 -8.86
N ASN A 277 -37.79 29.88 -9.17
CA ASN A 277 -37.77 28.48 -9.57
C ASN A 277 -36.95 28.27 -10.84
N GLN A 278 -37.06 29.16 -11.83
CA GLN A 278 -36.26 29.08 -13.05
C GLN A 278 -34.76 29.23 -12.77
N LYS A 279 -34.36 30.13 -11.86
CA LYS A 279 -32.96 30.24 -11.41
C LYS A 279 -32.46 28.95 -10.74
N VAL A 280 -33.28 28.34 -9.88
CA VAL A 280 -32.94 27.07 -9.23
C VAL A 280 -32.80 25.96 -10.26
N ILE A 281 -33.71 25.87 -11.23
CA ILE A 281 -33.62 24.91 -12.34
C ILE A 281 -32.33 25.12 -13.14
N GLN A 282 -31.96 26.36 -13.45
CA GLN A 282 -30.70 26.67 -14.14
C GLN A 282 -29.48 26.23 -13.33
N GLN A 283 -29.43 26.53 -12.03
CA GLN A 283 -28.33 26.09 -11.15
C GLN A 283 -28.23 24.57 -11.05
N LEU A 284 -29.35 23.88 -10.90
CA LEU A 284 -29.40 22.42 -10.88
C LEU A 284 -28.96 21.84 -12.22
N THR A 285 -29.40 22.43 -13.33
CA THR A 285 -29.00 22.01 -14.68
C THR A 285 -27.49 22.17 -14.89
N GLU A 286 -26.91 23.28 -14.45
CA GLU A 286 -25.46 23.52 -14.52
C GLU A 286 -24.69 22.50 -13.67
N LYS A 287 -25.17 22.22 -12.45
CA LYS A 287 -24.59 21.19 -11.57
C LYS A 287 -24.67 19.79 -12.18
N CYS A 288 -25.79 19.45 -12.82
CA CYS A 288 -25.93 18.18 -13.54
C CYS A 288 -24.94 18.06 -14.71
N LYS A 289 -24.71 19.16 -15.46
CA LYS A 289 -23.70 19.17 -16.54
C LYS A 289 -22.28 19.00 -15.99
N GLN A 290 -21.95 19.66 -14.88
CA GLN A 290 -20.65 19.52 -14.21
C GLN A 290 -20.43 18.07 -13.76
N MET A 291 -21.40 17.48 -13.07
CA MET A 291 -21.34 16.07 -12.65
C MET A 291 -21.23 15.11 -13.85
N HIS A 292 -21.86 15.43 -14.98
CA HIS A 292 -21.75 14.62 -16.18
C HIS A 292 -20.33 14.68 -16.78
N ALA A 293 -19.72 15.87 -16.85
CA ALA A 293 -18.35 16.04 -17.29
C ALA A 293 -17.35 15.29 -16.38
N GLU A 294 -17.53 15.38 -15.07
CA GLU A 294 -16.71 14.64 -14.09
C GLU A 294 -16.84 13.12 -14.27
N LEU A 295 -18.05 12.62 -14.54
CA LEU A 295 -18.29 11.22 -14.85
C LEU A 295 -17.60 10.79 -16.15
N GLU A 296 -17.68 11.60 -17.21
CA GLU A 296 -16.97 11.35 -18.47
C GLU A 296 -15.46 11.27 -18.25
N ASP A 297 -14.87 12.22 -17.52
CA ASP A 297 -13.44 12.22 -17.20
C ASP A 297 -13.05 11.01 -16.34
N TYR A 298 -13.86 10.64 -15.35
CA TYR A 298 -13.67 9.42 -14.58
C TYR A 298 -13.69 8.17 -15.47
N THR A 299 -14.63 8.08 -16.42
CA THR A 299 -14.65 6.95 -17.36
C THR A 299 -13.43 6.92 -18.28
N ARG A 300 -12.93 8.09 -18.71
CA ARG A 300 -11.70 8.20 -19.51
C ARG A 300 -10.49 7.70 -18.72
N HIS A 301 -10.33 8.17 -17.48
CA HIS A 301 -9.26 7.71 -16.59
C HIS A 301 -9.35 6.21 -16.29
N LYS A 302 -10.57 5.68 -16.09
CA LYS A 302 -10.76 4.24 -15.89
C LYS A 302 -10.31 3.43 -17.12
N GLN A 303 -10.60 3.91 -18.34
CA GLN A 303 -10.15 3.27 -19.57
C GLN A 303 -8.62 3.33 -19.73
N GLU A 304 -8.01 4.48 -19.43
CA GLU A 304 -6.55 4.65 -19.43
C GLU A 304 -5.87 3.72 -18.42
N HIS A 305 -6.41 3.64 -17.20
CA HIS A 305 -5.92 2.74 -16.17
C HIS A 305 -6.00 1.27 -16.63
N GLN A 306 -7.12 0.86 -17.24
CA GLN A 306 -7.26 -0.49 -17.77
C GLN A 306 -6.23 -0.79 -18.87
N LYS A 307 -5.96 0.17 -19.77
CA LYS A 307 -4.90 0.04 -20.78
C LYS A 307 -3.54 -0.12 -20.13
N LEU A 308 -3.24 0.65 -19.08
CA LEU A 308 -1.97 0.58 -18.37
C LEU A 308 -1.79 -0.77 -17.65
N VAL A 309 -2.84 -1.29 -17.01
CA VAL A 309 -2.85 -2.62 -16.37
C VAL A 309 -2.60 -3.72 -17.41
N ASN A 310 -3.25 -3.64 -18.57
CA ASN A 310 -3.03 -4.60 -19.65
C ASN A 310 -1.58 -4.54 -20.15
N ASN A 311 -1.03 -3.33 -20.35
CA ASN A 311 0.37 -3.15 -20.76
C ASN A 311 1.34 -3.71 -19.71
N HIS A 312 1.07 -3.48 -18.43
CA HIS A 312 1.89 -4.03 -17.35
C HIS A 312 1.85 -5.57 -17.35
N SER A 313 0.68 -6.17 -17.52
CA SER A 313 0.55 -7.63 -17.64
C SER A 313 1.32 -8.20 -18.84
N MET A 314 1.29 -7.51 -19.99
CA MET A 314 2.08 -7.91 -21.16
C MET A 314 3.58 -7.80 -20.90
N LEU A 315 4.04 -6.69 -20.32
CA LEU A 315 5.45 -6.47 -20.00
C LEU A 315 5.96 -7.47 -18.96
N GLN A 316 5.11 -7.85 -18.00
CA GLN A 316 5.45 -8.89 -17.01
C GLN A 316 5.64 -10.26 -17.68
N LYS A 317 4.77 -10.63 -18.63
CA LYS A 317 4.95 -11.86 -19.42
C LYS A 317 6.23 -11.84 -20.25
N GLU A 318 6.55 -10.71 -20.88
CA GLU A 318 7.79 -10.53 -21.62
C GLU A 318 9.02 -10.65 -20.71
N HIS A 319 8.98 -10.03 -19.53
CA HIS A 319 10.03 -10.13 -18.53
C HIS A 319 10.22 -11.58 -18.05
N ASP A 320 9.15 -12.31 -17.78
CA ASP A 320 9.22 -13.71 -17.37
C ASP A 320 9.77 -14.62 -18.49
N ALA A 321 9.39 -14.36 -19.74
CA ALA A 321 9.95 -15.06 -20.90
C ALA A 321 11.45 -14.80 -21.06
N LEU A 322 11.89 -13.54 -20.98
CA LEU A 322 13.31 -13.17 -21.03
C LEU A 322 14.11 -13.80 -19.87
N ARG A 323 13.50 -13.88 -18.68
CA ARG A 323 14.12 -14.53 -17.53
C ARG A 323 14.32 -16.03 -17.78
N GLN A 324 13.33 -16.70 -18.36
CA GLN A 324 13.43 -18.12 -18.72
C GLN A 324 14.48 -18.35 -19.81
N GLU A 325 14.54 -17.48 -20.84
CA GLU A 325 15.58 -17.53 -21.86
C GLU A 325 16.98 -17.34 -21.24
N HIS A 326 17.14 -16.37 -20.35
CA HIS A 326 18.40 -16.14 -19.64
C HIS A 326 18.81 -17.35 -18.80
N GLU A 327 17.89 -17.97 -18.06
CA GLU A 327 18.16 -19.18 -17.27
C GLU A 327 18.60 -20.34 -18.17
N SER A 328 17.92 -20.56 -19.30
CA SER A 328 18.31 -21.58 -20.28
C SER A 328 19.69 -21.32 -20.90
N ALA A 329 20.04 -20.05 -21.15
CA ALA A 329 21.33 -19.66 -21.66
C ALA A 329 22.44 -19.91 -20.61
N VAL A 330 22.19 -19.58 -19.34
CA VAL A 330 23.12 -19.87 -18.23
C VAL A 330 23.34 -21.37 -18.08
N ASP A 331 22.28 -22.18 -18.15
CA ASP A 331 22.40 -23.64 -18.09
C ASP A 331 23.24 -24.19 -19.24
N SER A 332 23.02 -23.70 -20.47
CA SER A 332 23.84 -24.08 -21.63
C SER A 332 25.30 -23.66 -21.47
N LEU A 333 25.56 -22.49 -20.90
CA LEU A 333 26.92 -22.01 -20.62
C LEU A 333 27.61 -22.89 -19.58
N ASN A 334 26.90 -23.26 -18.51
CA ASN A 334 27.42 -24.15 -17.47
C ASN A 334 27.73 -25.55 -18.02
N GLN A 335 26.86 -26.09 -18.89
CA GLN A 335 27.12 -27.35 -19.60
C GLN A 335 28.37 -27.25 -20.47
N ASN A 336 28.47 -26.20 -21.29
CA ASN A 336 29.64 -25.97 -22.14
C ASN A 336 30.93 -25.78 -21.31
N GLN A 337 30.87 -25.11 -20.15
CA GLN A 337 32.00 -24.99 -19.24
C GLN A 337 32.40 -26.35 -18.63
N ALA A 338 31.44 -27.18 -18.25
CA ALA A 338 31.69 -28.52 -17.74
C ALA A 338 32.32 -29.43 -18.81
N GLU A 339 31.82 -29.36 -20.04
CA GLU A 339 32.41 -30.06 -21.20
C GLU A 339 33.81 -29.56 -21.51
N ALA A 340 34.03 -28.24 -21.52
CA ALA A 340 35.34 -27.64 -21.71
C ALA A 340 36.32 -28.09 -20.61
N ALA A 341 35.90 -28.10 -19.34
CA ALA A 341 36.70 -28.60 -18.23
C ALA A 341 37.07 -30.08 -18.42
N ARG A 342 36.10 -30.92 -18.80
CA ARG A 342 36.32 -32.34 -19.10
C ARG A 342 37.32 -32.53 -20.25
N LEU A 343 37.14 -31.84 -21.37
CA LEU A 343 38.07 -31.90 -22.50
C LEU A 343 39.48 -31.42 -22.11
N THR A 344 39.58 -30.43 -21.24
CA THR A 344 40.87 -29.94 -20.73
C THR A 344 41.57 -31.02 -19.88
N THR A 345 40.82 -31.75 -19.05
CA THR A 345 41.37 -32.89 -18.29
C THR A 345 41.79 -34.04 -19.20
N GLU A 346 40.98 -34.42 -20.19
CA GLU A 346 41.31 -35.46 -21.17
C GLU A 346 42.56 -35.08 -21.99
N LEU A 347 42.66 -33.82 -22.42
CA LEU A 347 43.84 -33.30 -23.11
C LEU A 347 45.09 -33.34 -22.22
N GLN A 348 44.96 -33.01 -20.94
CA GLN A 348 46.08 -33.08 -20.00
C GLN A 348 46.53 -34.53 -19.78
N GLU A 349 45.59 -35.46 -19.63
CA GLU A 349 45.91 -36.89 -19.57
C GLU A 349 46.63 -37.36 -20.84
N GLU A 350 46.13 -37.02 -22.04
CA GLU A 350 46.80 -37.36 -23.29
C GLU A 350 48.18 -36.72 -23.40
N ARG A 351 48.37 -35.47 -22.95
CA ARG A 351 49.70 -34.84 -22.88
C ARG A 351 50.64 -35.59 -21.95
N THR A 352 50.17 -36.03 -20.77
CA THR A 352 51.00 -36.85 -19.86
C THR A 352 51.30 -38.23 -20.46
N ARG A 353 50.34 -38.87 -21.14
CA ARG A 353 50.55 -40.12 -21.88
C ARG A 353 51.59 -39.93 -22.98
N ARG A 354 51.48 -38.89 -23.79
CA ARG A 354 52.44 -38.55 -24.83
C ARG A 354 53.83 -38.27 -24.26
N GLY A 355 53.93 -37.48 -23.18
CA GLY A 355 55.20 -37.22 -22.50
C GLY A 355 55.87 -38.51 -22.01
N ARG A 356 55.10 -39.44 -21.43
CA ARG A 356 55.59 -40.78 -21.04
C ARG A 356 56.07 -41.60 -22.23
N VAL A 357 55.40 -41.52 -23.38
CA VAL A 357 55.86 -42.21 -24.60
C VAL A 357 57.13 -41.57 -25.15
N GLU A 358 57.23 -40.23 -25.15
CA GLU A 358 58.43 -39.52 -25.56
C GLU A 358 59.64 -39.86 -24.67
N THR A 359 59.46 -40.01 -23.35
CA THR A 359 60.54 -40.45 -22.44
C THR A 359 60.98 -41.88 -22.75
N VAL A 360 60.04 -42.81 -22.94
CA VAL A 360 60.37 -44.21 -23.34
C VAL A 360 61.10 -44.24 -24.68
N LEU A 361 60.67 -43.44 -25.67
CA LEU A 361 61.37 -43.32 -26.96
C LEU A 361 62.77 -42.72 -26.82
N GLN A 362 62.96 -41.72 -25.96
CA GLN A 362 64.27 -41.14 -25.66
C GLN A 362 65.18 -42.14 -24.94
N GLU A 363 64.67 -42.90 -23.97
CA GLU A 363 65.39 -43.97 -23.28
C GLU A 363 65.79 -45.08 -24.25
N ALA A 364 64.89 -45.50 -25.15
CA ALA A 364 65.19 -46.44 -26.22
C ALA A 364 66.27 -45.90 -27.18
N ALA A 365 66.14 -44.64 -27.62
CA ALA A 365 67.12 -44.00 -28.50
C ALA A 365 68.48 -43.81 -27.81
N MET A 366 68.51 -43.51 -26.51
CA MET A 366 69.73 -43.44 -25.71
C MET A 366 70.37 -44.83 -25.54
N ALA A 367 69.58 -45.87 -25.23
CA ALA A 367 70.08 -47.25 -25.15
C ALA A 367 70.69 -47.72 -26.49
N LEU A 368 70.05 -47.38 -27.62
CA LEU A 368 70.58 -47.64 -28.96
C LEU A 368 71.82 -46.78 -29.26
N LYS A 369 71.85 -45.53 -28.82
CA LYS A 369 73.00 -44.63 -29.01
C LYS A 369 74.21 -45.08 -28.17
N GLU A 370 74.02 -45.47 -26.91
CA GLU A 370 75.04 -46.10 -26.06
C GLU A 370 75.58 -47.38 -26.72
N ALA A 371 74.70 -48.22 -27.25
CA ALA A 371 75.06 -49.42 -27.97
C ALA A 371 75.92 -49.14 -29.23
N LEU A 372 75.67 -48.03 -29.93
CA LEU A 372 76.37 -47.66 -31.17
C LEU A 372 77.62 -46.79 -30.96
N ARG A 373 77.81 -46.16 -29.79
CA ARG A 373 78.92 -45.22 -29.55
C ARG A 373 80.23 -45.88 -29.12
N GLU A 374 80.22 -47.13 -28.66
CA GLU A 374 81.45 -47.87 -28.36
C GLU A 374 81.89 -48.64 -29.61
N VAL A 375 82.75 -47.98 -30.38
CA VAL A 375 83.46 -48.52 -31.55
C VAL A 375 84.36 -49.69 -31.12
N PRO A 376 84.41 -50.81 -31.87
CA PRO A 376 85.25 -51.96 -31.52
C PRO A 376 86.72 -51.58 -31.66
N LYS A 377 87.55 -51.92 -30.66
CA LYS A 377 88.96 -52.19 -30.93
C LYS A 377 89.07 -53.67 -31.26
N GLU A 378 89.72 -53.95 -32.37
CA GLU A 378 89.98 -55.30 -32.85
C GLU A 378 90.66 -56.13 -31.75
N GLU A 379 90.24 -57.40 -31.67
CA GLU A 379 90.71 -58.43 -30.73
C GLU A 379 90.21 -58.30 -29.28
N ASP A 380 88.96 -58.72 -29.03
CA ASP A 380 88.57 -59.21 -27.70
C ASP A 380 87.43 -60.24 -27.78
N ALA A 381 87.53 -61.26 -26.92
CA ALA A 381 86.86 -62.55 -26.98
C ALA A 381 85.33 -62.51 -27.22
N GLU A 382 84.82 -63.51 -27.96
CA GLU A 382 83.40 -63.78 -28.20
C GLU A 382 82.52 -63.69 -26.93
N VAL A 383 83.09 -63.90 -25.75
CA VAL A 383 82.38 -63.84 -24.46
C VAL A 383 82.05 -62.41 -24.02
N GLN A 384 82.89 -61.41 -24.29
CA GLN A 384 82.62 -60.01 -23.92
C GLN A 384 81.62 -59.36 -24.88
N THR A 385 81.70 -59.68 -26.17
CA THR A 385 80.70 -59.27 -27.16
C THR A 385 79.32 -59.89 -26.87
N LEU A 386 79.27 -61.16 -26.41
CA LEU A 386 78.04 -61.80 -25.94
C LEU A 386 77.48 -61.13 -24.69
N THR A 387 78.33 -60.80 -23.71
CA THR A 387 77.92 -60.15 -22.46
C THR A 387 77.35 -58.75 -22.72
N ARG A 388 77.97 -58.00 -23.64
CA ARG A 388 77.49 -56.69 -24.10
C ARG A 388 76.16 -56.79 -24.85
N ARG A 389 76.01 -57.79 -25.73
CA ARG A 389 74.74 -58.08 -26.41
C ARG A 389 73.64 -58.47 -25.41
N ASN A 390 73.96 -59.25 -24.38
CA ASN A 390 73.02 -59.61 -23.33
C ASN A 390 72.62 -58.42 -22.46
N GLN A 391 73.55 -57.53 -22.10
CA GLN A 391 73.23 -56.29 -21.38
C GLN A 391 72.41 -55.32 -22.22
N MET A 392 72.68 -55.21 -23.53
CA MET A 392 71.86 -54.45 -24.47
C MET A 392 70.46 -55.03 -24.57
N MET A 393 70.33 -56.34 -24.73
CA MET A 393 69.03 -57.02 -24.76
C MET A 393 68.28 -56.86 -23.44
N GLN A 394 68.96 -56.90 -22.29
CA GLN A 394 68.34 -56.66 -20.97
C GLN A 394 67.88 -55.21 -20.79
N LYS A 395 68.69 -54.22 -21.21
CA LYS A 395 68.27 -52.81 -21.19
C LYS A 395 67.09 -52.55 -22.13
N LEU A 396 67.09 -53.15 -23.33
CA LEU A 396 65.96 -53.07 -24.26
C LEU A 396 64.72 -53.83 -23.74
N LEU A 397 64.89 -54.94 -23.03
CA LEU A 397 63.81 -55.64 -22.33
C LEU A 397 63.21 -54.78 -21.23
N ALA A 398 64.03 -54.10 -20.41
CA ALA A 398 63.53 -53.18 -19.39
C ALA A 398 62.77 -51.99 -19.99
N VAL A 399 63.22 -51.46 -21.13
CA VAL A 399 62.50 -50.44 -21.90
C VAL A 399 61.17 -50.99 -22.45
N LEU A 400 61.15 -52.24 -22.94
CA LEU A 400 59.92 -52.90 -23.39
C LEU A 400 58.94 -53.19 -22.24
N ASP A 401 59.43 -53.59 -21.06
CA ASP A 401 58.62 -53.79 -19.86
C ASP A 401 58.01 -52.47 -19.38
N SER A 402 58.79 -51.37 -19.44
CA SER A 402 58.29 -50.02 -19.13
C SER A 402 57.25 -49.55 -20.16
N ALA A 403 57.41 -49.89 -21.45
CA ALA A 403 56.47 -49.56 -22.51
C ALA A 403 55.17 -50.40 -22.42
N ALA A 404 55.28 -51.67 -22.01
CA ALA A 404 54.15 -52.56 -21.77
C ALA A 404 53.31 -52.12 -20.56
N ALA A 405 53.95 -51.60 -19.50
CA ALA A 405 53.28 -51.00 -18.34
C ALA A 405 52.47 -49.73 -18.70
N ILE A 406 52.79 -49.05 -19.80
CA ILE A 406 52.09 -47.87 -20.33
C ILE A 406 51.03 -48.28 -21.39
N SER A 407 50.76 -49.58 -21.54
CA SER A 407 49.80 -50.18 -22.48
C SER A 407 49.96 -49.76 -23.95
N LYS A 408 51.18 -49.41 -24.38
CA LYS A 408 51.48 -49.01 -25.77
C LYS A 408 52.72 -49.72 -26.35
N GLY A 409 52.82 -51.02 -26.12
CA GLY A 409 53.75 -51.93 -26.79
C GLY A 409 53.33 -53.38 -26.59
N PRO A 410 53.68 -54.30 -27.51
CA PRO A 410 53.48 -55.72 -27.27
C PRO A 410 54.18 -56.13 -25.98
N ALA A 411 53.44 -56.72 -25.04
CA ALA A 411 54.03 -57.32 -23.85
C ALA A 411 55.10 -58.35 -24.29
N PRO A 412 56.16 -58.61 -23.52
CA PRO A 412 57.17 -59.61 -23.88
C PRO A 412 56.59 -61.00 -24.22
N SER A 413 55.41 -61.30 -23.67
CA SER A 413 54.62 -62.50 -23.96
C SER A 413 54.11 -62.59 -25.41
N HIS A 414 53.93 -61.48 -26.14
CA HIS A 414 53.53 -61.47 -27.55
C HIS A 414 54.65 -61.91 -28.52
N PHE A 415 55.90 -61.97 -28.07
CA PHE A 415 57.03 -62.45 -28.88
C PHE A 415 57.37 -63.93 -28.63
N ILE A 416 56.59 -64.61 -27.77
CA ILE A 416 56.67 -66.05 -27.55
C ILE A 416 55.66 -66.69 -28.52
N PRO A 417 56.07 -67.53 -29.49
CA PRO A 417 55.14 -68.12 -30.44
C PRO A 417 54.30 -69.17 -29.71
N THR A 418 53.04 -68.84 -29.41
CA THR A 418 52.00 -69.82 -29.11
C THR A 418 51.41 -70.30 -30.43
N THR A 419 51.74 -71.54 -30.80
CA THR A 419 51.03 -72.29 -31.82
C THR A 419 49.59 -72.50 -31.37
N GLU A 420 48.62 -71.89 -32.05
CA GLU A 420 47.33 -72.48 -32.46
C GLU A 420 46.41 -71.39 -33.01
N ASP A 421 46.29 -71.37 -34.35
CA ASP A 421 45.17 -70.78 -35.08
C ASP A 421 43.94 -71.69 -34.94
N SER A 422 42.77 -71.14 -34.61
CA SER A 422 41.51 -71.48 -35.31
C SER A 422 40.31 -70.63 -34.84
N HIS A 423 39.83 -69.82 -35.78
CA HIS A 423 38.43 -69.65 -36.21
C HIS A 423 37.26 -69.53 -35.20
N GLU A 424 36.48 -68.48 -35.47
CA GLU A 424 35.01 -68.38 -35.44
C GLU A 424 34.31 -68.25 -34.07
N PHE A 425 33.58 -67.14 -33.89
CA PHE A 425 32.13 -67.10 -34.18
C PHE A 425 31.59 -65.67 -33.97
N ILE A 426 30.92 -65.14 -35.00
CA ILE A 426 29.92 -64.09 -34.83
C ILE A 426 28.62 -64.78 -34.41
N THR A 427 28.06 -64.41 -33.27
CA THR A 427 26.64 -64.63 -32.99
C THR A 427 26.04 -63.44 -32.24
N ALA A 428 24.98 -62.91 -32.86
CA ALA A 428 24.00 -62.03 -32.26
C ALA A 428 23.08 -62.78 -31.27
N ALA A 429 22.23 -62.01 -30.58
CA ALA A 429 21.25 -62.37 -29.54
C ALA A 429 21.85 -62.43 -28.13
N GLY A 430 21.35 -61.72 -27.11
CA GLY A 430 20.14 -60.93 -26.94
C GLY A 430 19.79 -60.94 -25.44
N MET A 431 19.27 -59.84 -24.90
CA MET A 431 18.46 -59.78 -23.67
C MET A 431 17.99 -58.32 -23.52
N GLU A 432 16.78 -57.94 -23.92
CA GLU A 432 15.49 -58.28 -23.29
C GLU A 432 15.44 -57.80 -21.82
N ARG A 433 14.71 -56.71 -21.53
CA ARG A 433 13.43 -56.74 -20.81
C ARG A 433 12.98 -55.38 -20.26
N LYS A 434 11.74 -55.06 -20.67
CA LYS A 434 10.61 -54.58 -19.86
C LYS A 434 10.78 -53.26 -19.08
N GLN A 435 10.00 -52.27 -19.50
CA GLN A 435 9.06 -51.64 -18.57
C GLN A 435 7.63 -51.71 -19.12
N LYS A 436 6.77 -52.29 -18.29
CA LYS A 436 5.31 -52.38 -18.36
C LYS A 436 4.77 -51.48 -17.24
N SER A 437 3.54 -51.02 -17.42
CA SER A 437 2.63 -50.43 -16.41
C SER A 437 2.62 -48.89 -16.38
N GLN A 438 1.67 -48.19 -17.01
CA GLN A 438 0.21 -48.15 -16.79
C GLN A 438 -0.20 -47.34 -15.55
N LYS A 439 -0.82 -46.18 -15.81
CA LYS A 439 -1.92 -45.46 -15.10
C LYS A 439 -1.92 -44.03 -15.69
N GLY A 440 -2.99 -43.46 -16.23
CA GLY A 440 -4.42 -43.68 -16.01
C GLY A 440 -5.02 -42.45 -15.32
N ASN A 441 -5.96 -41.81 -16.03
CA ASN A 441 -6.98 -40.83 -15.60
C ASN A 441 -6.67 -39.32 -15.57
N ASP A 442 -7.31 -38.62 -16.53
CA ASP A 442 -8.44 -37.72 -16.35
C ASP A 442 -8.43 -36.74 -15.17
N THR A 443 -8.60 -35.44 -15.46
CA THR A 443 -9.88 -34.74 -15.20
C THR A 443 -9.92 -33.29 -15.71
N SER A 444 -11.10 -32.96 -16.21
CA SER A 444 -11.70 -31.68 -16.61
C SER A 444 -11.44 -30.44 -15.75
N LYS A 445 -11.47 -29.26 -16.41
CA LYS A 445 -12.31 -28.05 -16.15
C LYS A 445 -11.77 -26.90 -17.02
N ALA A 446 -12.48 -26.28 -17.96
CA ALA A 446 -13.72 -25.49 -17.90
C ALA A 446 -13.62 -24.19 -17.06
N PHE A 447 -13.82 -23.07 -17.76
CA PHE A 447 -14.14 -21.70 -17.31
C PHE A 447 -13.06 -20.83 -16.63
N SER A 448 -12.60 -19.80 -17.34
CA SER A 448 -13.04 -18.39 -17.15
C SER A 448 -12.76 -17.57 -18.41
#